data_AF-A0A1V5V564-F1
#
_entry.id   AF-A0A1V5V564-F1
#
_cell.length_a   1.000
_cell.length_b   1.000
_cell.length_c   1.000
_cell.angle_alpha   90.00
_cell.angle_beta   90.00
_cell.angle_gamma   90.00
#
_symmetry.space_group_name_H-M   'P 1'
#
loop_
_entity.id
_entity.type
_entity.pdbx_description
1 polymer ?
#
loop_
_entity_poly.entity_id
_entity_poly.type
_entity_poly.pdbx_seq_one_letter_code
_entity_poly.pdbx_strand_id
1 'polypeptide(L)' 'MDTFKYLDAKTIEIAGIAASIAGGCRPCLDYHFKKAIEIGCTIEQVKEAVELGKRIKQRPISDIYEDAAKFINQGLK' A
#
# COMPACT_ATOMS: atom_id res chain seq x y z
N MET A 1 15.82 2.86 -15.39
CA MET A 1 15.67 3.00 -13.93
C MET A 1 16.09 1.67 -13.37
N ASP A 2 17.40 1.48 -13.25
CA ASP A 2 18.01 0.19 -12.94
C ASP A 2 18.62 0.27 -11.54
N THR A 3 17.80 0.68 -10.57
CA THR A 3 18.26 0.92 -9.19
C THR A 3 18.33 -0.35 -8.37
N PHE A 4 17.70 -1.45 -8.81
CA PHE A 4 17.62 -2.69 -8.06
C PHE A 4 18.27 -3.84 -8.82
N LYS A 5 19.26 -4.49 -8.18
CA LYS A 5 20.03 -5.60 -8.76
C LYS A 5 19.25 -6.91 -8.85
N TYR A 6 18.27 -7.11 -7.97
CA TYR A 6 17.61 -8.42 -7.78
C TYR A 6 16.10 -8.38 -7.95
N LEU A 7 15.51 -7.22 -8.24
CA LEU A 7 14.08 -7.08 -8.49
C LEU A 7 13.88 -6.65 -9.94
N ASP A 8 12.99 -7.33 -10.64
CA ASP A 8 12.57 -6.90 -11.96
C ASP A 8 11.69 -5.64 -11.88
N ALA A 9 11.57 -4.95 -13.02
CA ALA A 9 10.81 -3.70 -13.12
C ALA A 9 9.35 -3.87 -12.69
N LYS A 10 8.70 -4.99 -13.02
CA LYS A 10 7.29 -5.21 -12.66
C LYS A 10 7.11 -5.35 -11.15
N THR A 11 8.00 -6.10 -10.51
CA THR A 11 8.02 -6.30 -9.06
C THR A 11 8.20 -4.97 -8.33
N ILE A 12 9.10 -4.11 -8.82
CA ILE A 12 9.34 -2.78 -8.25
C ILE A 12 8.06 -1.93 -8.30
N GLU A 13 7.41 -1.84 -9.46
CA GLU A 13 6.24 -0.97 -9.60
C GLU A 13 5.01 -1.51 -8.85
N ILE A 14 4.82 -2.83 -8.82
CA ILE A 14 3.77 -3.47 -8.02
C ILE A 14 3.98 -3.22 -6.52
N ALA A 15 5.22 -3.39 -6.03
CA ALA A 15 5.55 -3.05 -4.65
C ALA A 15 5.37 -1.55 -4.37
N GLY A 16 5.76 -0.69 -5.33
CA GLY A 16 5.60 0.76 -5.26
C GLY A 16 4.14 1.19 -5.14
N ILE A 17 3.23 0.58 -5.90
CA ILE A 17 1.77 0.83 -5.79
C ILE A 17 1.26 0.48 -4.39
N ALA A 18 1.57 -0.73 -3.90
CA ALA A 18 1.11 -1.19 -2.59
C ALA A 18 1.66 -0.30 -1.46
N ALA A 19 2.96 0.02 -1.49
CA ALA A 19 3.61 0.91 -0.52
C ALA A 19 3.04 2.33 -0.56
N SER A 20 2.75 2.86 -1.76
CA SER A 20 2.16 4.19 -1.91
C SER A 20 0.78 4.29 -1.26
N ILE A 21 -0.04 3.25 -1.39
CA ILE A 21 -1.37 3.20 -0.76
C ILE A 21 -1.26 3.02 0.75
N ALA A 22 -0.40 2.11 1.21
CA ALA A 22 -0.13 1.90 2.62
C ALA A 22 0.37 3.19 3.31
N GLY A 23 1.27 3.91 2.65
CA GLY A 23 1.82 5.19 3.12
C GLY A 23 0.93 6.41 2.86
N GLY A 24 -0.10 6.30 2.03
CA GLY A 24 -0.94 7.45 1.63
C GLY A 24 -0.26 8.46 0.70
N CYS A 25 0.78 8.07 -0.05
CA CYS A 25 1.48 8.96 -0.98
C CYS A 25 0.78 9.02 -2.34
N ARG A 26 -0.08 10.02 -2.55
CA ARG A 26 -0.80 10.25 -3.83
C ARG A 26 0.13 10.44 -5.05
N PRO A 27 1.17 11.30 -5.03
CA PRO A 27 2.04 11.45 -6.19
C PRO A 27 2.84 10.18 -6.51
N CYS A 28 3.26 9.43 -5.48
CA CYS A 28 3.94 8.14 -5.67
C CYS A 28 3.01 7.12 -6.35
N LEU A 29 1.74 7.06 -5.91
CA LEU A 29 0.74 6.18 -6.51
C LEU A 29 0.53 6.48 -8.00
N ASP A 30 0.40 7.75 -8.38
CA ASP A 30 0.25 8.15 -9.78
C ASP A 30 1.47 7.73 -10.63
N TYR A 31 2.68 7.96 -10.11
CA TYR A 31 3.92 7.57 -10.77
C TYR A 31 4.01 6.05 -10.98
N HIS A 32 3.90 5.28 -9.90
CA HIS A 32 4.07 3.83 -9.93
C HIS A 32 2.96 3.15 -10.74
N PHE A 33 1.73 3.67 -10.69
CA PHE A 33 0.64 3.18 -11.53
C PHE A 33 0.94 3.37 -13.01
N LYS A 34 1.30 4.60 -13.44
CA LYS A 34 1.63 4.89 -14.84
C LYS A 34 2.79 4.02 -15.32
N LYS A 35 3.84 3.89 -14.49
CA LYS A 35 5.01 3.09 -14.86
C LYS A 35 4.69 1.61 -14.96
N ALA A 36 3.88 1.06 -14.04
CA ALA A 36 3.43 -0.33 -14.09
C ALA A 36 2.70 -0.66 -15.41
N ILE A 37 1.82 0.23 -15.88
CA ILE A 37 1.13 0.04 -17.16
C ILE A 37 2.12 0.13 -18.34
N GLU A 38 3.03 1.10 -18.33
CA GLU A 38 4.05 1.27 -19.38
C GLU A 38 4.93 0.03 -19.56
N ILE A 39 5.32 -0.63 -18.46
CA ILE A 39 6.16 -1.84 -18.49
C ILE A 39 5.36 -3.15 -18.66
N GLY A 40 4.04 -3.05 -18.88
CA GLY A 40 3.17 -4.18 -19.21
C GLY A 40 2.73 -5.01 -18.01
N CYS A 41 2.57 -4.43 -16.82
CA CYS A 41 1.76 -5.05 -15.78
C CYS A 41 0.29 -5.11 -16.21
N THR A 42 -0.37 -6.21 -15.91
CA THR A 42 -1.82 -6.35 -16.15
C THR A 42 -2.61 -5.53 -15.15
N ILE A 43 -3.85 -5.18 -15.50
CA ILE A 43 -4.76 -4.49 -14.58
C ILE A 43 -5.08 -5.36 -13.37
N GLU A 44 -5.10 -6.68 -13.54
CA GLU A 44 -5.31 -7.67 -12.48
C GLU A 44 -4.19 -7.61 -11.44
N GLN A 45 -2.92 -7.60 -11.88
CA GLN A 45 -1.76 -7.44 -10.98
C GLN A 45 -1.84 -6.11 -10.22
N VAL A 46 -2.23 -5.02 -10.89
CA VAL A 46 -2.39 -3.70 -10.24
C VAL A 46 -3.53 -3.72 -9.22
N LYS A 47 -4.65 -4.38 -9.50
CA LYS A 47 -5.76 -4.54 -8.55
C LYS A 47 -5.33 -5.30 -7.29
N GLU A 48 -4.54 -6.36 -7.45
CA GLU A 48 -3.98 -7.10 -6.31
C GLU A 48 -3.02 -6.25 -5.47
N ALA A 49 -2.16 -5.45 -6.12
CA ALA A 49 -1.27 -4.51 -5.45
C ALA A 49 -2.04 -3.46 -4.64
N VAL A 50 -3.13 -2.93 -5.21
CA VAL A 50 -4.03 -1.98 -4.54
C VAL A 50 -4.67 -2.60 -3.31
N GLU A 51 -5.18 -3.82 -3.44
CA GLU A 51 -5.80 -4.54 -2.32
C GLU A 51 -4.79 -4.86 -1.21
N LEU A 52 -3.56 -5.26 -1.57
CA LEU A 52 -2.47 -5.46 -0.62
C LEU A 52 -2.16 -4.17 0.17
N GLY A 53 -1.98 -3.05 -0.54
CA GLY A 53 -1.74 -1.75 0.09
C GLY A 53 -2.86 -1.31 1.03
N LYS A 54 -4.13 -1.54 0.64
CA LYS A 54 -5.29 -1.28 1.49
C LYS A 54 -5.24 -2.10 2.77
N ARG A 55 -4.98 -3.41 2.69
CA ARG A 55 -4.90 -4.29 3.87
C ARG A 55 -3.83 -3.82 4.85
N ILE A 56 -2.66 -3.45 4.35
CA ILE A 56 -1.57 -2.89 5.17
C ILE A 56 -2.03 -1.58 5.83
N LYS A 57 -2.72 -0.70 5.08
CA LYS A 57 -3.26 0.56 5.64
C LYS A 57 -4.31 0.34 6.72
N GLN A 58 -5.14 -0.70 6.59
CA GLN A 58 -6.22 -0.96 7.54
C GLN A 58 -5.70 -1.42 8.90
N ARG A 59 -4.57 -2.13 8.99
CA ARG A 59 -4.05 -2.62 10.27
C ARG A 59 -3.88 -1.52 11.33
N PRO A 60 -3.11 -0.44 11.08
CA PRO A 60 -2.95 0.62 12.07
C PRO A 60 -4.26 1.37 12.35
N ILE A 61 -5.21 1.40 11.41
CA ILE A 61 -6.54 1.99 11.65
C ILE A 61 -7.31 1.13 12.66
N SER A 62 -7.32 -0.19 12.47
CA SER A 62 -7.93 -1.14 13.40
C SER A 62 -7.32 -1.04 14.79
N ASP A 63 -5.99 -0.96 14.90
CA ASP A 63 -5.28 -0.81 16.18
C ASP A 63 -5.78 0.42 16.96
N ILE A 64 -5.93 1.56 16.29
CA ILE A 64 -6.43 2.80 16.92
C ILE A 64 -7.87 2.65 17.42
N TYR A 65 -8.74 1.99 16.65
CA TYR A 65 -10.12 1.77 17.09
C TYR A 65 -10.24 0.77 18.23
N GLU A 66 -9.42 -0.29 18.22
CA GLU A 66 -9.31 -1.22 19.33
C GLU A 66 -8.87 -0.51 20.62
N ASP A 67 -7.86 0.37 20.52
CA ASP A 67 -7.38 1.14 21.67
C ASP A 67 -8.42 2.15 22.18
N ALA A 68 -9.10 2.86 21.27
CA ALA A 68 -10.21 3.74 21.64
C ALA A 68 -11.32 2.98 22.38
N ALA A 69 -11.67 1.78 21.92
CA ALA A 69 -12.65 0.92 22.58
C ALA A 69 -12.18 0.48 23.98
N LYS A 70 -10.88 0.16 24.15
CA LYS A 70 -10.30 -0.13 25.47
C LYS A 70 -10.44 1.08 26.41
N PHE A 71 -10.14 2.29 25.94
CA PHE A 71 -10.27 3.50 26.76
C PHE A 71 -11.70 3.77 27.22
N ILE A 72 -12.69 3.57 26.34
CA ILE A 72 -14.11 3.67 26.69
C ILE A 72 -14.49 2.63 27.75
N ASN A 73 -14.09 1.37 27.55
CA ASN A 73 -14.51 0.25 28.40
C ASN A 73 -13.79 0.21 29.75
N GLN A 74 -12.57 0.73 29.84
CA GLN A 74 -11.81 0.77 31.09
C GLN A 74 -12.29 1.88 32.03
N GLY A 75 -13.15 2.80 31.55
CA GLY A 75 -13.79 3.87 32.31
C GLY A 75 -12.78 4.65 33.14
N LEU A 76 -12.23 5.73 32.57
CA LEU A 76 -11.30 6.69 33.22
C LEU A 76 -11.26 6.53 34.74
N LYS A 77 -10.31 5.73 35.23
CA LYS A 77 -9.89 5.79 36.64
C LYS A 77 -8.95 6.96 36.81
#